data_AF-A0A2K9ALX2-F1
#
_entry.id   AF-A0A2K9ALX2-F1
#
_cell.length_a   1.000
_cell.length_b   1.000
_cell.length_c   1.000
_cell.angle_alpha   90.00
_cell.angle_beta   90.00
_cell.angle_gamma   90.00
#
_symmetry.space_group_name_H-M   'P 1'
#
loop_
_entity.id
_entity.type
_entity.pdbx_description
1 polymer ?
#
loop_
_entity_poly.entity_id
_entity_poly.type
_entity_poly.pdbx_seq_one_letter_code
_entity_poly.pdbx_strand_id
1 'polypeptide(L)'
;MVDLHTHILFDVDDGAHSIEDSITMLKTAHSIGIKQIVLTPHVSKYRPYACTNAIVTRRFNQLKTEAQNMGIDIELFLGAEIDEHDDLIETVRSGCNIHQSKYILVDFTMRTTDISEVIYEMGLYGYKVIIAHPERLDYLDYETLIH
;
A
#
# COMPACT_ATOMS: atom_id res chain seq x y z
N MET A 1 -1.37 -16.55 -7.68
CA MET A 1 -2.18 -15.32 -7.55
C MET A 1 -1.29 -14.22 -6.98
N VAL A 2 -1.55 -12.96 -7.34
CA VAL A 2 -0.83 -11.79 -6.82
C VAL A 2 -1.80 -10.97 -5.97
N ASP A 3 -1.37 -10.60 -4.76
CA ASP A 3 -2.06 -9.63 -3.91
C ASP A 3 -1.31 -8.30 -3.98
N LEU A 4 -2.02 -7.21 -4.32
CA LEU A 4 -1.44 -5.88 -4.54
C LEU A 4 -1.62 -4.93 -3.37
N HIS A 5 -2.42 -5.28 -2.36
CA HIS A 5 -2.73 -4.38 -1.27
C HIS A 5 -2.98 -5.15 0.03
N THR A 6 -2.09 -4.96 1.00
CA THR A 6 -2.19 -5.61 2.31
C THR A 6 -1.38 -4.91 3.39
N HIS A 7 -1.85 -5.05 4.63
CA HIS A 7 -1.21 -4.53 5.85
C HIS A 7 -0.55 -5.65 6.65
N ILE A 8 0.18 -6.54 5.96
CA ILE A 8 0.91 -7.64 6.59
C ILE A 8 2.17 -7.15 7.30
N LEU A 9 2.73 -5.99 6.94
CA LEU A 9 3.98 -5.54 7.55
C LEU A 9 3.76 -5.20 9.03
N PHE A 10 4.51 -5.84 9.93
CA PHE A 10 4.32 -5.65 11.35
C PHE A 10 4.82 -4.30 11.87
N ASP A 11 4.12 -3.74 12.86
CA ASP A 11 4.58 -2.62 13.69
C ASP A 11 4.90 -1.37 12.85
N VAL A 12 4.08 -1.09 11.83
CA VAL A 12 4.22 0.10 10.96
C VAL A 12 2.93 0.88 10.73
N ASP A 13 1.77 0.24 10.90
CA ASP A 13 0.44 0.82 10.76
C ASP A 13 -0.60 0.02 11.59
N ASP A 14 -1.87 0.05 11.18
CA ASP A 14 -3.00 -0.61 11.82
C ASP A 14 -3.21 -2.07 11.42
N GLY A 15 -2.28 -2.65 10.64
CA GLY A 15 -2.26 -4.06 10.29
C GLY A 15 -1.66 -4.97 11.36
N ALA A 16 -0.69 -5.80 10.96
CA ALA A 16 -0.01 -6.72 11.86
C ALA A 16 0.71 -5.99 13.01
N HIS A 17 0.51 -6.45 14.25
CA HIS A 17 1.14 -5.84 15.43
C HIS A 17 2.53 -6.43 15.72
N SER A 18 2.74 -7.70 15.38
CA SER A 18 3.97 -8.44 15.62
C SER A 18 4.44 -9.21 14.38
N ILE A 19 5.71 -9.60 14.34
CA ILE A 19 6.23 -10.41 13.24
C ILE A 19 5.52 -11.77 13.16
N GLU A 20 5.10 -12.30 14.31
CA GLU A 20 4.31 -13.53 14.42
C GLU A 20 2.94 -13.39 13.73
N ASP A 21 2.29 -12.23 13.85
CA ASP A 21 1.05 -11.92 13.15
C ASP A 21 1.30 -11.90 11.64
N SER A 22 2.34 -11.18 11.18
CA SER A 22 2.72 -11.15 9.76
C SER A 22 2.94 -12.55 9.20
N ILE A 23 3.67 -13.41 9.92
CA ILE A 23 3.94 -14.79 9.51
C ILE A 23 2.66 -15.61 9.43
N THR A 24 1.74 -15.42 10.38
CA THR A 24 0.43 -16.09 10.38
C THR A 24 -0.41 -15.68 9.17
N MET A 25 -0.42 -14.38 8.84
CA MET A 25 -1.08 -13.85 7.64
C MET A 25 -0.44 -14.39 6.36
N LEU A 26 0.90 -14.43 6.26
CA LEU A 26 1.61 -14.99 5.12
C LEU A 26 1.33 -16.48 4.90
N LYS A 27 1.28 -17.28 5.98
CA LYS A 27 0.90 -18.70 5.89
C LYS A 27 -0.54 -18.88 5.39
N THR A 28 -1.43 -17.99 5.82
CA THR A 28 -2.84 -17.98 5.36
C THR A 28 -2.92 -17.61 3.89
N ALA A 29 -2.21 -16.56 3.45
CA ALA A 29 -2.13 -16.18 2.05
C ALA A 29 -1.57 -17.33 1.19
N HIS A 30 -0.54 -18.02 1.69
CA HIS A 30 0.07 -19.16 0.99
C HIS A 30 -0.92 -20.31 0.83
N SER A 31 -1.68 -20.64 1.88
CA SER A 31 -2.63 -21.76 1.88
C SER A 31 -3.78 -21.58 0.88
N ILE A 32 -4.12 -20.33 0.54
CA ILE A 32 -5.11 -19.99 -0.48
C ILE A 32 -4.51 -19.76 -1.88
N GLY A 33 -3.21 -20.03 -2.07
CA GLY A 33 -2.55 -20.00 -3.39
C GLY A 33 -2.02 -18.63 -3.83
N ILE A 34 -1.87 -17.67 -2.91
CA ILE A 34 -1.13 -16.43 -3.19
C ILE A 34 0.35 -16.77 -3.30
N LYS A 35 1.00 -16.20 -4.32
CA LYS A 35 2.42 -16.44 -4.64
C LYS A 35 3.26 -15.18 -4.60
N GLN A 36 2.62 -14.02 -4.71
CA GLN A 36 3.29 -12.73 -4.71
C GLN A 36 2.42 -11.74 -3.93
N ILE A 37 3.03 -10.95 -3.06
CA ILE A 37 2.34 -9.95 -2.25
C ILE A 37 3.11 -8.64 -2.29
N VAL A 38 2.40 -7.55 -2.58
CA VAL A 38 2.90 -6.19 -2.36
C VAL A 38 2.39 -5.70 -1.00
N LEU A 39 3.30 -5.49 -0.06
CA LEU A 39 2.97 -4.95 1.26
C LEU A 39 2.83 -3.43 1.11
N THR A 40 1.65 -2.90 1.41
CA THR A 40 1.29 -1.49 1.19
C THR A 40 0.93 -0.83 2.51
N PRO A 41 1.88 -0.67 3.44
CA PRO A 41 1.57 -0.01 4.69
C PRO A 41 1.15 1.44 4.45
N HIS A 42 0.39 2.00 5.39
CA HIS A 42 -0.06 3.38 5.29
C HIS A 42 1.11 4.38 5.28
N VAL A 43 1.09 5.30 4.32
CA VAL A 43 1.88 6.52 4.28
C VAL A 43 0.92 7.69 4.44
N SER A 44 0.96 8.31 5.62
CA SER A 44 -0.06 9.27 6.01
C SER A 44 0.52 10.43 6.81
N LYS A 45 -0.05 11.62 6.60
CA LYS A 45 0.15 12.79 7.48
C LYS A 45 -0.93 12.88 8.56
N TYR A 46 -2.00 12.10 8.43
CA TYR A 46 -3.21 12.20 9.26
C TYR A 46 -3.29 11.09 10.30
N ARG A 47 -2.65 9.93 10.05
CA ARG A 47 -2.67 8.78 10.96
C ARG A 47 -1.58 8.91 12.04
N PRO A 48 -1.90 8.65 13.32
CA PRO A 48 -0.95 8.79 14.43
C PRO A 48 0.12 7.69 14.49
N TYR A 49 0.02 6.65 13.66
CA TYR A 49 0.86 5.46 13.70
C TYR A 49 1.83 5.31 12.52
N ALA A 50 1.89 6.30 11.60
CA ALA A 50 2.71 6.18 10.39
C ALA A 50 4.21 6.14 10.71
N CYS A 51 4.88 5.07 10.27
CA CYS A 51 6.32 4.89 10.42
C CYS A 51 7.14 5.56 9.30
N THR A 52 8.41 5.85 9.58
CA THR A 52 9.32 6.39 8.56
C THR A 52 9.70 5.33 7.51
N ASN A 53 10.02 5.74 6.29
CA ASN A 53 10.49 4.84 5.21
C ASN A 53 11.67 3.96 5.63
N ALA A 54 12.55 4.46 6.52
CA ALA A 54 13.66 3.69 7.07
C ALA A 54 13.19 2.54 7.97
N ILE A 55 12.19 2.77 8.82
CA ILE A 55 11.59 1.74 9.68
C ILE A 55 10.86 0.72 8.80
N VAL A 56 10.03 1.17 7.86
CA VAL A 56 9.30 0.31 6.91
C VAL A 56 10.25 -0.61 6.15
N THR A 57 11.31 -0.06 5.57
CA THR A 57 12.31 -0.84 4.81
C THR A 57 13.01 -1.87 5.69
N ARG A 58 13.38 -1.49 6.92
CA ARG A 58 14.00 -2.41 7.88
C ARG A 58 13.05 -3.57 8.23
N ARG A 59 11.80 -3.26 8.57
CA ARG A 59 10.77 -4.26 8.91
C ARG A 59 10.48 -5.19 7.74
N PHE A 60 10.41 -4.65 6.53
CA PHE A 60 10.20 -5.42 5.31
C PHE A 60 11.31 -6.45 5.10
N ASN A 61 12.57 -6.04 5.22
CA ASN A 61 13.72 -6.96 5.10
C ASN A 61 13.73 -8.02 6.21
N GLN A 62 13.33 -7.66 7.43
CA GLN A 62 13.19 -8.60 8.54
C GLN A 62 12.12 -9.67 8.24
N LEU A 63 10.92 -9.25 7.86
CA LEU A 63 9.83 -10.16 7.52
C LEU A 63 10.18 -11.05 6.33
N LYS A 64 10.79 -10.49 5.28
CA LYS A 64 11.22 -11.24 4.10
C LYS A 64 12.22 -12.34 4.46
N THR A 65 13.20 -12.02 5.31
CA THR A 65 14.17 -13.01 5.80
C THR A 65 13.50 -14.10 6.62
N GLU A 66 12.59 -13.73 7.52
CA GLU A 66 11.89 -14.69 8.38
C GLU A 66 10.97 -15.63 7.57
N ALA A 67 10.22 -15.09 6.61
CA ALA A 67 9.39 -15.88 5.71
C ALA A 67 10.22 -16.89 4.90
N GLN A 68 11.41 -16.49 4.43
CA GLN A 68 12.35 -17.38 3.74
C GLN A 68 12.89 -18.48 4.67
N ASN A 69 13.30 -18.14 5.89
CA ASN A 69 13.77 -19.12 6.88
C ASN A 69 12.72 -20.17 7.23
N MET A 70 11.44 -19.77 7.23
CA MET A 70 10.30 -20.65 7.46
C MET A 70 9.84 -21.41 6.23
N GLY A 71 10.46 -21.21 5.06
CA GLY A 71 10.08 -21.88 3.82
C GLY A 71 8.71 -21.48 3.29
N ILE A 72 8.24 -20.26 3.61
CA ILE A 72 6.99 -19.72 3.07
C ILE A 72 7.25 -19.30 1.62
N ASP A 73 6.75 -20.10 0.66
CA ASP A 73 6.87 -19.85 -0.77
C ASP A 73 5.89 -18.76 -1.23
N ILE A 74 6.21 -17.52 -0.86
CA ILE A 74 5.60 -16.26 -1.33
C ILE A 74 6.72 -15.25 -1.58
N GLU A 75 6.68 -14.61 -2.75
CA GLU A 75 7.54 -13.47 -3.05
C GLU A 75 6.96 -12.17 -2.48
N LEU A 76 7.75 -11.48 -1.65
CA LEU A 76 7.35 -10.22 -1.04
C LEU A 76 7.97 -9.02 -1.76
N PHE A 77 7.11 -8.04 -2.03
CA PHE A 77 7.44 -6.75 -2.59
C PHE A 77 6.99 -5.65 -1.63
N LEU A 78 7.69 -4.52 -1.67
CA LEU A 78 7.31 -3.34 -0.89
C LEU A 78 6.58 -2.34 -1.79
N GLY A 79 5.47 -1.83 -1.29
CA GLY A 79 4.76 -0.69 -1.82
C GLY A 79 4.32 0.27 -0.72
N ALA A 80 3.28 1.04 -0.98
CA ALA A 80 2.67 1.96 -0.03
C ALA A 80 1.21 2.18 -0.39
N GLU A 81 0.35 2.34 0.61
CA GLU A 81 -0.96 2.96 0.48
C GLU A 81 -0.85 4.39 1.00
N ILE A 82 -1.08 5.38 0.14
CA ILE A 82 -0.86 6.78 0.49
C ILE A 82 -2.22 7.41 0.77
N ASP A 83 -2.42 7.95 1.97
CA ASP A 83 -3.59 8.80 2.21
C ASP A 83 -3.46 10.06 1.35
N GLU A 84 -4.49 10.40 0.61
CA GLU A 84 -4.48 11.56 -0.28
C GLU A 84 -4.24 12.87 0.50
N HIS A 85 -3.32 13.70 0.01
CA HIS A 85 -2.92 14.96 0.61
C HIS A 85 -2.27 15.90 -0.42
N ASP A 86 -2.14 17.19 -0.09
CA ASP A 86 -1.67 18.22 -1.03
C ASP A 86 -0.26 17.95 -1.62
N ASP A 87 0.68 17.41 -0.83
CA ASP A 87 2.05 17.09 -1.32
C ASP A 87 2.20 15.68 -1.93
N LEU A 88 1.14 15.12 -2.54
CA LEU A 88 1.11 13.71 -2.98
C LEU A 88 2.28 13.35 -3.91
N ILE A 89 2.63 14.26 -4.83
CA ILE A 89 3.70 14.04 -5.79
C ILE A 89 5.07 13.94 -5.11
N GLU A 90 5.35 14.72 -4.07
CA GLU A 90 6.56 14.62 -3.25
C GLU A 90 6.65 13.27 -2.56
N THR A 91 5.55 12.82 -1.96
CA THR A 91 5.47 11.49 -1.30
C THR A 91 5.78 10.38 -2.31
N VAL A 92 5.17 10.40 -3.49
CA VAL A 92 5.42 9.40 -4.53
C VAL A 92 6.87 9.45 -5.03
N ARG A 93 7.42 10.65 -5.25
CA ARG A 93 8.83 10.83 -5.66
C ARG A 93 9.83 10.34 -4.62
N SER A 94 9.43 10.27 -3.34
CA SER A 94 10.26 9.69 -2.27
C SER A 94 10.36 8.16 -2.32
N GLY A 95 9.66 7.52 -3.27
CA GLY A 95 9.67 6.06 -3.48
C GLY A 95 8.42 5.35 -2.96
N CYS A 96 7.42 6.07 -2.48
CA CYS A 96 6.12 5.52 -2.10
C CYS A 96 5.30 5.22 -3.36
N ASN A 97 5.45 4.03 -3.92
CA ASN A 97 4.71 3.52 -5.07
C ASN A 97 4.63 2.00 -5.00
N ILE A 98 3.85 1.35 -5.88
CA ILE A 98 3.79 -0.11 -5.93
C ILE A 98 5.08 -0.63 -6.58
N HIS A 99 5.97 -1.20 -5.78
CA HIS A 99 7.17 -1.90 -6.24
C HIS A 99 8.00 -1.15 -7.31
N GLN A 100 8.37 0.11 -7.04
CA GLN A 100 9.17 0.95 -7.94
C GLN A 100 8.55 1.15 -9.34
N SER A 101 7.24 0.93 -9.47
CA SER A 101 6.52 1.09 -10.72
C SER A 101 5.92 2.48 -10.88
N LYS A 102 5.19 2.69 -11.99
CA LYS A 102 4.38 3.89 -12.22
C LYS A 102 3.02 3.85 -11.51
N TYR A 103 2.65 2.72 -10.89
CA TYR A 103 1.38 2.60 -10.19
C TYR A 103 1.52 3.06 -8.74
N ILE A 104 0.56 3.86 -8.30
CA ILE A 104 0.47 4.36 -6.92
C ILE A 104 -0.90 4.00 -6.37
N LEU A 105 -0.94 3.50 -5.14
CA LEU A 105 -2.17 3.19 -4.44
C LEU A 105 -2.51 4.36 -3.52
N VAL A 106 -3.67 4.99 -3.74
CA VAL A 106 -4.08 6.21 -3.04
C VAL A 106 -5.42 5.96 -2.33
N ASP A 107 -5.42 6.23 -1.02
CA ASP A 107 -6.59 6.17 -0.15
C ASP A 107 -7.21 7.58 -0.05
N PHE A 108 -8.48 7.69 -0.46
CA PHE A 108 -9.24 8.94 -0.48
C PHE A 108 -10.26 9.05 0.67
N THR A 109 -10.17 8.18 1.68
CA THR A 109 -11.14 8.14 2.80
C THR A 109 -10.88 9.23 3.84
N MET A 110 -9.68 9.84 3.85
CA MET A 110 -9.30 10.81 4.89
C MET A 110 -9.83 12.22 4.67
N ARG A 111 -10.16 12.57 3.43
CA ARG A 111 -10.84 13.82 3.08
C ARG A 111 -11.59 13.67 1.76
N THR A 112 -12.62 14.49 1.57
CA THR A 112 -13.25 14.62 0.26
C THR A 112 -12.36 15.44 -0.67
N THR A 113 -12.10 14.92 -1.87
CA THR A 113 -11.31 15.59 -2.91
C THR A 113 -11.88 15.28 -4.30
N ASP A 114 -11.46 16.04 -5.32
CA ASP A 114 -11.73 15.70 -6.71
C ASP A 114 -10.74 14.64 -7.18
N ILE A 115 -11.18 13.38 -7.16
CA ILE A 115 -10.36 12.22 -7.54
C ILE A 115 -9.90 12.32 -9.00
N SER A 116 -10.72 12.91 -9.89
CA SER A 116 -10.38 13.06 -11.31
C SER A 116 -9.25 14.05 -11.51
N GLU A 117 -9.26 15.14 -10.74
CA GLU A 117 -8.16 16.12 -10.72
C GLU A 117 -6.86 15.46 -10.25
N VAL A 118 -6.89 14.71 -9.15
CA VAL A 118 -5.70 13.98 -8.64
C VAL A 118 -5.17 12.98 -9.67
N ILE A 119 -6.05 12.22 -10.34
CA ILE A 119 -5.67 11.29 -11.41
C ILE A 119 -4.98 12.05 -12.56
N TYR A 120 -5.57 13.17 -13.00
CA TYR A 120 -5.02 13.99 -14.07
C TYR A 120 -3.64 14.53 -13.73
N GLU A 121 -3.48 15.16 -12.56
CA GLU A 121 -2.23 15.74 -12.10
C GLU A 121 -1.12 14.71 -11.97
N MET A 122 -1.40 13.57 -11.35
CA MET A 122 -0.43 12.47 -11.23
C MET A 122 -0.08 11.86 -12.60
N GLY A 123 -1.04 11.85 -13.52
CA GLY A 123 -0.85 11.49 -14.92
C GLY A 123 0.14 12.37 -15.65
N LEU A 124 0.17 13.69 -15.39
CA LEU A 124 1.15 14.62 -15.97
C LEU A 124 2.59 14.26 -15.59
N TYR A 125 2.79 13.64 -14.42
CA TYR A 125 4.09 13.13 -13.97
C TYR A 125 4.37 11.68 -14.39
N GLY A 126 3.46 11.07 -15.15
CA GLY A 126 3.57 9.71 -15.66
C GLY A 126 3.22 8.61 -14.65
N TYR A 127 2.52 8.95 -13.56
CA TYR A 127 1.98 7.97 -12.61
C TYR A 127 0.57 7.52 -13.00
N LYS A 128 0.18 6.35 -12.52
CA LYS A 128 -1.14 5.75 -12.66
C LYS A 128 -1.72 5.52 -11.27
N VAL A 129 -2.77 6.25 -10.95
CA VAL A 129 -3.46 6.12 -9.66
C VAL A 129 -4.32 4.87 -9.66
N ILE A 130 -4.18 4.07 -8.61
CA ILE A 130 -5.11 3.01 -8.22
C ILE A 130 -5.83 3.54 -6.99
N ILE A 131 -7.15 3.65 -7.08
CA ILE A 131 -8.02 4.08 -5.98
C ILE A 131 -8.12 2.92 -4.98
N ALA A 132 -7.65 3.12 -3.76
CA ALA A 132 -7.82 2.13 -2.70
C ALA A 132 -9.28 2.09 -2.27
N HIS A 133 -9.80 0.86 -2.09
CA HIS A 133 -11.14 0.56 -1.54
C HIS A 133 -12.23 1.59 -1.94
N PRO A 134 -12.47 1.80 -3.26
CA PRO A 134 -13.41 2.82 -3.74
C PRO A 134 -14.83 2.62 -3.20
N GLU A 135 -15.19 1.41 -2.79
CA GLU A 135 -16.45 1.09 -2.12
C GLU A 135 -16.66 1.79 -0.77
N ARG A 136 -15.61 2.37 -0.18
CA ARG A 136 -15.66 3.14 1.07
C ARG A 136 -15.87 4.64 0.85
N LEU A 137 -15.94 5.10 -0.39
CA LEU A 137 -16.04 6.52 -0.73
C LEU A 137 -17.51 6.91 -0.97
N ASP A 138 -18.18 7.36 0.08
CA ASP A 138 -19.60 7.76 0.02
C ASP A 138 -19.88 8.94 -0.95
N TYR A 139 -18.83 9.69 -1.29
CA TYR A 139 -18.90 10.84 -2.19
C TYR A 139 -18.44 10.51 -3.62
N LEU A 140 -18.01 9.28 -3.88
CA LEU A 140 -17.56 8.88 -5.21
C LEU A 140 -18.76 8.49 -6.06
N ASP A 141 -18.95 9.25 -7.14
CA ASP A 141 -19.84 8.85 -8.23
C ASP A 141 -19.03 8.09 -9.30
N TYR A 142 -19.26 6.79 -9.42
CA TYR A 142 -18.56 5.94 -10.38
C TYR A 142 -18.77 6.36 -11.84
N GLU A 143 -19.89 7.05 -12.17
CA GLU A 143 -20.11 7.54 -13.54
C GLU A 143 -19.07 8.59 -13.94
N THR A 144 -18.53 9.33 -12.98
CA THR A 144 -17.54 10.39 -13.22
C THR A 144 -16.13 9.89 -13.49
N LEU A 145 -15.83 8.61 -13.23
CA LEU A 145 -14.49 8.02 -13.36
C LEU A 145 -14.25 7.28 -14.70
N ILE A 146 -15.27 7.09 -15.55
CA ILE A 146 -15.20 6.21 -16.76
C ILE A 146 -15.00 7.03 -18.05
N HIS A 147 -14.11 8.01 -18.03
CA HIS A 147 -13.81 8.86 -19.20
C HIS A 147 -12.32 8.89 -19.52
#